data_AF-A0AA42IVE2-F1
#
_entry.id   AF-A0AA42IVE2-F1
#
_cell.length_a   1.000
_cell.length_b   1.000
_cell.length_c   1.000
_cell.angle_alpha   90.00
_cell.angle_beta   90.00
_cell.angle_gamma   90.00
#
_symmetry.space_group_name_H-M   'P 1'
#
loop_
_entity.id
_entity.type
_entity.pdbx_description
1 polymer ?
#
loop_
_entity_poly.entity_id
_entity_poly.type
_entity_poly.pdbx_seq_one_letter_code
_entity_poly.pdbx_strand_id
1 'polypeptide(L)'
;MANYRREIARIRWYCELVGSDGPGRWSIPDVTGYLDFLRDRSGDYLCGRRAARAGDIDWTPFRARLGASALANAQKVLHALLKFWFEAGYRRANPMASIGSGGGVGREAPRRHAVPPDLIDEVVDFMEQIPCTSVEKKLMFLRDRFVIRLLQFTGMRASEVVLANMGDVELYADPKTGRAHWSLLVKHGKGGKVGRVAVPARVMDDLRAYRYAFGFPPEPVCGDSTALVLSTRTRKLHRTDRAPQSVVGRRSQRLWAEVRRRATLWDIVCGAFFRCAKSLREAGRESEAALLERASTHWLRHTFGRQLTLRGVDVRVIAKAMRHGDVRTSMAYTELDFLDVVRELESL
;
A
#
# COMPACT_ATOMS: atom_id res chain seq x y z
N MET A 1 -1.51 3.14 -14.34
CA MET A 1 -0.99 3.09 -15.72
C MET A 1 0.17 2.12 -15.93
N ALA A 2 1.23 2.10 -15.09
CA ALA A 2 2.40 1.23 -15.31
C ALA A 2 2.07 -0.27 -15.44
N ASN A 3 1.07 -0.78 -14.71
CA ASN A 3 0.69 -2.19 -14.80
C ASN A 3 0.04 -2.54 -16.14
N TYR A 4 -0.93 -1.72 -16.59
CA TYR A 4 -1.57 -1.88 -17.90
C TYR A 4 -0.57 -1.82 -19.06
N ARG A 5 0.40 -0.89 -19.01
CA ARG A 5 1.46 -0.82 -20.03
C ARG A 5 2.27 -2.11 -20.12
N ARG A 6 2.58 -2.75 -18.98
CA ARG A 6 3.29 -4.05 -18.97
C ARG A 6 2.45 -5.17 -19.57
N GLU A 7 1.16 -5.23 -19.25
CA GLU A 7 0.29 -6.27 -19.82
C GLU A 7 0.10 -6.07 -21.33
N ILE A 8 -0.11 -4.83 -21.79
CA ILE A 8 -0.17 -4.52 -23.23
C ILE A 8 1.14 -4.90 -23.93
N ALA A 9 2.28 -4.64 -23.31
CA ALA A 9 3.58 -5.02 -23.83
C ALA A 9 3.73 -6.55 -23.96
N ARG A 10 3.19 -7.34 -23.01
CA ARG A 10 3.14 -8.81 -23.11
C ARG A 10 2.23 -9.29 -24.24
N ILE A 11 1.06 -8.69 -24.39
CA ILE A 11 0.12 -9.05 -25.46
C ILE A 11 0.79 -8.80 -26.81
N ARG A 12 1.35 -7.59 -27.01
CA ARG A 12 2.05 -7.23 -28.24
C ARG A 12 3.19 -8.19 -28.54
N TRP A 13 4.07 -8.43 -27.57
CA TRP A 13 5.22 -9.33 -27.74
C TRP A 13 4.79 -10.75 -28.10
N TYR A 14 3.71 -11.26 -27.47
CA TYR A 14 3.16 -12.57 -27.83
C TYR A 14 2.62 -12.58 -29.27
N CYS A 15 1.92 -11.53 -29.70
CA CYS A 15 1.47 -11.42 -31.09
C CYS A 15 2.63 -11.47 -32.08
N GLU A 16 3.74 -10.79 -31.77
CA GLU A 16 4.96 -10.83 -32.58
C GLU A 16 5.57 -12.25 -32.59
N LEU A 17 5.60 -12.96 -31.45
CA LEU A 17 6.12 -14.32 -31.35
C LEU A 17 5.33 -15.33 -32.21
N VAL A 18 4.00 -15.26 -32.19
CA VAL A 18 3.15 -16.23 -32.90
C VAL A 18 2.71 -15.77 -34.29
N GLY A 19 3.18 -14.60 -34.75
CA GLY A 19 2.79 -14.02 -36.04
C GLY A 19 1.31 -13.64 -36.13
N SER A 20 0.72 -13.18 -35.02
CA SER A 20 -0.70 -12.78 -34.96
C SER A 20 -0.90 -11.31 -35.32
N ASP A 21 -1.96 -11.01 -36.08
CA ASP A 21 -2.45 -9.65 -36.40
C ASP A 21 -2.93 -8.85 -35.17
N GLY A 22 -2.91 -9.46 -33.99
CA GLY A 22 -3.20 -8.81 -32.73
C GLY A 22 -4.54 -9.21 -32.11
N PRO A 23 -4.75 -8.77 -30.86
CA PRO A 23 -5.93 -9.14 -30.07
C PRO A 23 -7.26 -8.64 -30.67
N GLY A 24 -7.24 -7.81 -31.71
CA GLY A 24 -8.42 -7.35 -32.44
C GLY A 24 -9.11 -8.44 -33.27
N ARG A 25 -8.38 -9.51 -33.64
CA ARG A 25 -8.91 -10.64 -34.42
C ARG A 25 -8.97 -11.97 -33.67
N TRP A 26 -8.38 -12.03 -32.47
CA TRP A 26 -8.34 -13.25 -31.66
C TRP A 26 -9.70 -13.94 -31.46
N SER A 27 -9.71 -15.25 -31.66
CA SER A 27 -10.79 -16.18 -31.36
C SER A 27 -10.65 -16.74 -29.92
N ILE A 28 -11.58 -17.61 -29.51
CA ILE A 28 -11.50 -18.31 -28.22
C ILE A 28 -10.20 -19.15 -28.12
N PRO A 29 -9.80 -19.94 -29.15
CA PRO A 29 -8.50 -20.61 -29.17
C PRO A 29 -7.30 -19.69 -28.99
N ASP A 30 -7.27 -18.53 -29.68
CA ASP A 30 -6.13 -17.60 -29.59
C ASP A 30 -5.96 -17.03 -28.18
N VAL A 31 -7.08 -16.69 -27.54
CA VAL A 31 -7.07 -16.21 -26.16
C VAL A 31 -6.62 -17.30 -25.20
N THR A 32 -7.12 -18.51 -25.38
CA THR A 32 -6.74 -19.67 -24.54
C THR A 32 -5.25 -19.95 -24.69
N GLY A 33 -4.74 -19.98 -25.93
CA GLY A 33 -3.32 -20.15 -26.23
C GLY A 33 -2.44 -19.08 -25.60
N TYR A 34 -2.87 -17.81 -25.59
CA TYR A 34 -2.15 -16.75 -24.88
C TYR A 34 -2.12 -16.98 -23.35
N LEU A 35 -3.23 -17.37 -22.75
CA LEU A 35 -3.30 -17.60 -21.30
C LEU A 35 -2.47 -18.82 -20.87
N ASP A 36 -2.46 -19.88 -21.68
CA ASP A 36 -1.63 -21.07 -21.44
C ASP A 36 -0.15 -20.74 -21.66
N PHE A 37 0.19 -19.97 -22.70
CA PHE A 37 1.54 -19.43 -22.88
C PHE A 37 2.02 -18.66 -21.65
N LEU A 38 1.20 -17.77 -21.08
CA LEU A 38 1.58 -17.03 -19.88
C LEU A 38 1.82 -17.96 -18.68
N ARG A 39 1.00 -19.02 -18.53
CA ARG A 39 1.09 -19.96 -17.41
C ARG A 39 2.32 -20.86 -17.50
N ASP A 40 2.58 -21.39 -18.69
CA ASP A 40 3.48 -22.52 -18.87
C ASP A 40 4.83 -22.09 -19.46
N ARG A 41 4.83 -21.10 -20.36
CA ARG A 41 5.99 -20.71 -21.17
C ARG A 41 6.57 -19.34 -20.82
N SER A 42 5.93 -18.53 -19.97
CA SER A 42 6.45 -17.19 -19.63
C SER A 42 7.84 -17.20 -18.97
N GLY A 43 8.22 -18.32 -18.34
CA GLY A 43 9.54 -18.53 -17.75
C GLY A 43 10.66 -18.78 -18.78
N ASP A 44 10.33 -19.10 -20.02
CA ASP A 44 11.33 -19.43 -21.05
C ASP A 44 11.85 -18.17 -21.75
N TYR A 45 11.09 -17.09 -21.67
CA TYR A 45 11.36 -15.83 -22.39
C TYR A 45 11.79 -14.72 -21.43
N LEU A 46 12.60 -15.04 -20.43
CA LEU A 46 13.09 -14.03 -19.48
C LEU A 46 14.03 -13.05 -20.16
N CYS A 47 13.83 -11.76 -19.88
CA CYS A 47 14.70 -10.71 -20.38
C CYS A 47 16.06 -10.78 -19.68
N GLY A 48 17.06 -11.29 -20.38
CA GLY A 48 18.40 -11.55 -19.84
C GLY A 48 19.15 -10.29 -19.40
N ARG A 49 18.84 -9.11 -19.98
CA ARG A 49 19.45 -7.83 -19.61
C ARG A 49 18.48 -6.93 -18.85
N ARG A 50 18.84 -6.59 -17.60
CA ARG A 50 18.01 -5.75 -16.72
C ARG A 50 17.69 -4.37 -17.32
N ALA A 51 18.63 -3.81 -18.08
CA ALA A 51 18.52 -2.50 -18.72
C ALA A 51 17.86 -2.51 -20.11
N ALA A 52 17.59 -3.68 -20.70
CA ALA A 52 17.01 -3.75 -22.04
C ALA A 52 15.64 -3.05 -22.09
N ARG A 53 15.38 -2.36 -23.20
CA ARG A 53 14.18 -1.58 -23.47
C ARG A 53 13.42 -2.16 -24.67
N ALA A 54 12.13 -1.84 -24.74
CA ALA A 54 11.31 -2.23 -25.88
C ALA A 54 11.94 -1.69 -27.18
N GLY A 55 12.29 -2.61 -28.09
CA GLY A 55 13.03 -2.32 -29.32
C GLY A 55 14.43 -2.94 -29.37
N ASP A 56 15.02 -3.31 -28.23
CA ASP A 56 16.29 -4.05 -28.23
C ASP A 56 16.06 -5.50 -28.66
N ILE A 57 17.03 -6.09 -29.38
CA ILE A 57 16.91 -7.45 -29.94
C ILE A 57 16.67 -8.54 -28.89
N ASP A 58 17.22 -8.38 -27.69
CA ASP A 58 17.07 -9.35 -26.58
C ASP A 58 15.98 -8.94 -25.58
N TRP A 59 15.14 -7.96 -25.94
CA TRP A 59 14.12 -7.49 -25.02
C TRP A 59 12.88 -8.38 -25.03
N THR A 60 12.44 -8.74 -23.82
CA THR A 60 11.14 -9.36 -23.58
C THR A 60 10.44 -8.66 -22.40
N PRO A 61 9.10 -8.74 -22.31
CA PRO A 61 8.34 -8.15 -21.22
C PRO A 61 8.35 -9.00 -19.94
N PHE A 62 9.09 -10.11 -19.91
CA PHE A 62 9.12 -11.06 -18.79
C PHE A 62 10.39 -10.88 -17.96
N ARG A 63 10.22 -10.53 -16.68
CA ARG A 63 11.35 -10.40 -15.72
C ARG A 63 11.47 -11.60 -14.78
N ALA A 64 10.40 -12.38 -14.67
CA ALA A 64 10.31 -13.62 -13.92
C ALA A 64 9.10 -14.41 -14.46
N ARG A 65 9.06 -15.73 -14.20
CA ARG A 65 7.87 -16.55 -14.46
C ARG A 65 6.66 -15.97 -13.72
N LEU A 66 5.50 -15.92 -14.39
CA LEU A 66 4.30 -15.35 -13.79
C LEU A 66 3.71 -16.30 -12.74
N GLY A 67 3.58 -15.82 -11.51
CA GLY A 67 2.81 -16.52 -10.46
C GLY A 67 1.29 -16.35 -10.63
N ALA A 68 0.50 -17.11 -9.87
CA ALA A 68 -0.96 -17.16 -9.98
C ALA A 68 -1.66 -15.78 -9.91
N SER A 69 -1.20 -14.88 -9.04
CA SER A 69 -1.75 -13.53 -8.95
C SER A 69 -1.44 -12.66 -10.18
N ALA A 70 -0.26 -12.85 -10.80
CA ALA A 70 0.12 -12.12 -12.00
C ALA A 70 -0.67 -12.61 -13.22
N LEU A 71 -0.88 -13.92 -13.34
CA LEU A 71 -1.74 -14.53 -14.36
C LEU A 71 -3.19 -14.03 -14.27
N ALA A 72 -3.75 -14.05 -13.06
CA ALA A 72 -5.12 -13.55 -12.83
C ALA A 72 -5.25 -12.06 -13.19
N ASN A 73 -4.21 -11.25 -12.95
CA ASN A 73 -4.19 -9.85 -13.36
C ASN A 73 -4.10 -9.71 -14.89
N ALA A 74 -3.24 -10.47 -15.56
CA ALA A 74 -3.11 -10.47 -17.02
C ALA A 74 -4.44 -10.85 -17.70
N GLN A 75 -5.11 -11.90 -17.23
CA GLN A 75 -6.43 -12.31 -17.70
C GLN A 75 -7.49 -11.21 -17.52
N LYS A 76 -7.50 -10.53 -16.36
CA LYS A 76 -8.42 -9.40 -16.12
C LYS A 76 -8.18 -8.23 -17.07
N VAL A 77 -6.92 -7.91 -17.35
CA VAL A 77 -6.58 -6.83 -18.29
C VAL A 77 -6.96 -7.19 -19.71
N LEU A 78 -6.70 -8.43 -20.15
CA LEU A 78 -7.13 -8.91 -21.46
C LEU A 78 -8.65 -8.89 -21.60
N HIS A 79 -9.38 -9.38 -20.59
CA HIS A 79 -10.84 -9.35 -20.59
C HIS A 79 -11.38 -7.91 -20.68
N ALA A 80 -10.83 -6.97 -19.91
CA ALA A 80 -11.24 -5.57 -19.95
C ALA A 80 -10.99 -4.93 -21.33
N LEU A 81 -9.85 -5.23 -21.96
CA LEU A 81 -9.51 -4.74 -23.30
C LEU A 81 -10.48 -5.26 -24.36
N LEU A 82 -10.70 -6.59 -24.41
CA LEU A 82 -11.55 -7.21 -25.42
C LEU A 82 -13.03 -6.87 -25.21
N LYS A 83 -13.47 -6.74 -23.94
CA LYS A 83 -14.79 -6.23 -23.59
C LYS A 83 -15.00 -4.81 -24.12
N PHE A 84 -14.06 -3.90 -23.84
CA PHE A 84 -14.14 -2.53 -24.34
C PHE A 84 -14.21 -2.48 -25.87
N TRP A 85 -13.39 -3.27 -26.58
CA TRP A 85 -13.43 -3.30 -28.04
C TRP A 85 -14.72 -3.87 -28.63
N PHE A 86 -15.36 -4.81 -27.94
CA PHE A 86 -16.69 -5.27 -28.31
C PHE A 86 -17.74 -4.18 -28.08
N GLU A 87 -17.78 -3.58 -26.89
CA GLU A 87 -18.75 -2.52 -26.54
C GLU A 87 -18.60 -1.27 -27.41
N ALA A 88 -17.37 -0.91 -27.79
CA ALA A 88 -17.08 0.20 -28.69
C ALA A 88 -17.28 -0.15 -30.19
N GLY A 89 -17.68 -1.38 -30.51
CA GLY A 89 -17.97 -1.80 -31.89
C GLY A 89 -16.76 -2.13 -32.76
N TYR A 90 -15.53 -2.10 -32.22
CA TYR A 90 -14.32 -2.53 -32.94
C TYR A 90 -14.31 -4.03 -33.23
N ARG A 91 -15.11 -4.81 -32.49
CA ARG A 91 -15.26 -6.25 -32.67
C ARG A 91 -16.73 -6.66 -32.62
N ARG A 92 -17.08 -7.69 -33.41
CA ARG A 92 -18.44 -8.27 -33.44
C ARG A 92 -18.73 -9.23 -32.29
N ALA A 93 -17.71 -9.77 -31.64
CA ALA A 93 -17.85 -10.70 -30.52
C ALA A 93 -16.68 -10.56 -29.52
N ASN A 94 -16.96 -10.81 -28.25
CA ASN A 94 -15.97 -10.90 -27.18
C ASN A 94 -15.59 -12.38 -26.94
N PRO A 95 -14.39 -12.84 -27.35
CA PRO A 95 -13.97 -14.23 -27.16
C PRO A 95 -13.76 -14.61 -25.69
N MET A 96 -13.70 -13.63 -24.78
CA MET A 96 -13.63 -13.84 -23.34
C MET A 96 -15.00 -13.83 -22.66
N ALA A 97 -16.12 -13.76 -23.40
CA ALA A 97 -17.45 -13.79 -22.80
C ALA A 97 -17.75 -15.12 -22.10
N SER A 98 -17.37 -16.25 -22.74
CA SER A 98 -17.58 -17.61 -22.23
C SER A 98 -16.42 -18.09 -21.35
N ILE A 99 -15.22 -17.53 -21.56
CA ILE A 99 -14.08 -17.67 -20.64
C ILE A 99 -14.36 -16.71 -19.50
N GLY A 100 -15.31 -17.09 -18.63
CA GLY A 100 -15.73 -16.30 -17.49
C GLY A 100 -14.52 -15.70 -16.79
N SER A 101 -14.66 -14.48 -16.25
CA SER A 101 -13.59 -13.71 -15.63
C SER A 101 -12.98 -14.40 -14.40
N GLY A 102 -12.31 -15.54 -14.57
CA GLY A 102 -11.64 -16.35 -13.56
C GLY A 102 -12.36 -16.44 -12.21
N GLY A 103 -13.69 -16.56 -12.21
CA GLY A 103 -14.52 -16.54 -11.00
C GLY A 103 -15.48 -17.70 -11.03
N GLY A 104 -15.25 -18.72 -10.20
CA GLY A 104 -16.16 -19.86 -10.10
C GLY A 104 -15.56 -21.19 -9.66
N VAL A 105 -14.28 -21.26 -9.25
CA VAL A 105 -13.91 -22.26 -8.23
C VAL A 105 -13.99 -21.49 -6.93
N GLY A 106 -14.79 -21.97 -5.98
CA GLY A 106 -15.03 -21.34 -4.68
C GLY A 106 -13.71 -20.89 -4.05
N ARG A 107 -13.35 -19.63 -4.29
CA ARG A 107 -12.27 -19.00 -3.57
C ARG A 107 -12.87 -18.70 -2.22
N GLU A 108 -12.51 -19.52 -1.25
CA GLU A 108 -12.42 -19.08 0.14
C GLU A 108 -11.90 -17.63 0.09
N ALA A 109 -12.64 -16.70 0.69
CA ALA A 109 -12.24 -15.30 0.68
C ALA A 109 -10.78 -15.24 1.14
N PRO A 110 -9.86 -14.60 0.38
CA PRO A 110 -8.45 -14.66 0.70
C PRO A 110 -8.28 -14.22 2.16
N ARG A 111 -7.80 -15.13 3.02
CA ARG A 111 -7.63 -14.88 4.46
C ARG A 111 -6.90 -13.55 4.60
N ARG A 112 -7.61 -12.54 5.09
CA ARG A 112 -7.10 -11.17 5.13
C ARG A 112 -6.12 -11.07 6.27
N HIS A 113 -4.86 -11.35 5.96
CA HIS A 113 -3.79 -11.36 6.95
C HIS A 113 -3.67 -9.99 7.64
N ALA A 114 -3.63 -10.02 8.96
CA ALA A 114 -3.44 -8.88 9.85
C ALA A 114 -2.28 -9.19 10.80
N VAL A 115 -1.54 -8.17 11.21
CA VAL A 115 -0.56 -8.32 12.30
C VAL A 115 -1.31 -8.16 13.62
N PRO A 116 -1.19 -9.09 14.58
CA PRO A 116 -1.78 -8.93 15.92
C PRO A 116 -1.35 -7.60 16.56
N PRO A 117 -2.26 -6.86 17.25
CA PRO A 117 -1.93 -5.55 17.83
C PRO A 117 -0.80 -5.58 18.85
N ASP A 118 -0.79 -6.62 19.69
CA ASP A 118 0.26 -6.95 20.66
C ASP A 118 1.63 -7.10 19.98
N LEU A 119 1.68 -7.78 18.83
CA LEU A 119 2.91 -7.91 18.06
C LEU A 119 3.33 -6.59 17.39
N ILE A 120 2.40 -5.69 17.07
CA ILE A 120 2.73 -4.33 16.60
C ILE A 120 3.30 -3.50 17.76
N ASP A 121 2.72 -3.61 18.96
CA ASP A 121 3.24 -2.93 20.14
C ASP A 121 4.65 -3.43 20.48
N GLU A 122 4.90 -4.73 20.38
CA GLU A 122 6.24 -5.31 20.55
C GLU A 122 7.26 -4.79 19.51
N VAL A 123 6.85 -4.56 18.25
CA VAL A 123 7.71 -3.89 17.25
C VAL A 123 8.07 -2.47 17.71
N VAL A 124 7.12 -1.73 18.28
CA VAL A 124 7.36 -0.37 18.76
C VAL A 124 8.26 -0.38 19.99
N ASP A 125 8.04 -1.29 20.94
CA ASP A 125 8.85 -1.45 22.14
C ASP A 125 10.29 -1.85 21.78
N PHE A 126 10.46 -2.78 20.83
CA PHE A 126 11.77 -3.13 20.28
C PHE A 126 12.46 -1.91 19.65
N MET A 127 11.73 -1.07 18.92
CA MET A 127 12.28 0.16 18.34
C MET A 127 12.75 1.15 19.41
N GLU A 128 12.06 1.25 20.54
CA GLU A 128 12.44 2.12 21.68
C GLU A 128 13.73 1.65 22.35
N GLN A 129 13.99 0.35 22.37
CA GLN A 129 15.18 -0.24 22.96
C GLN A 129 16.46 -0.03 22.13
N ILE A 130 16.33 0.27 20.84
CA ILE A 130 17.50 0.51 19.96
C ILE A 130 18.13 1.85 20.30
N PRO A 131 19.40 1.90 20.77
CA PRO A 131 20.06 3.16 21.11
C PRO A 131 20.17 4.08 19.90
N CYS A 132 19.69 5.32 20.04
CA CYS A 132 19.81 6.36 19.03
C CYS A 132 21.20 7.00 19.08
N THR A 133 22.22 6.29 18.57
CA THR A 133 23.62 6.71 18.61
C THR A 133 23.96 7.90 17.69
N SER A 134 23.04 8.32 16.83
CA SER A 134 23.20 9.48 15.95
C SER A 134 21.89 10.24 15.74
N VAL A 135 22.00 11.49 15.30
CA VAL A 135 20.83 12.32 14.92
C VAL A 135 20.01 11.62 13.83
N GLU A 136 20.66 11.01 12.84
CA GLU A 136 19.97 10.27 11.79
C GLU A 136 19.15 9.09 12.36
N LYS A 137 19.72 8.33 13.29
CA LYS A 137 19.01 7.21 13.95
C LYS A 137 17.80 7.70 14.75
N LYS A 138 17.93 8.83 15.45
CA LYS A 138 16.80 9.46 16.16
C LYS A 138 15.68 9.89 15.21
N LEU A 139 16.04 10.48 14.07
CA LEU A 139 15.07 10.86 13.02
C LEU A 139 14.38 9.63 12.41
N MET A 140 15.15 8.56 12.13
CA MET A 140 14.61 7.29 11.64
C MET A 140 13.62 6.70 12.64
N PHE A 141 13.98 6.61 13.92
CA PHE A 141 13.14 6.06 14.97
C PHE A 141 11.80 6.80 15.06
N LEU A 142 11.83 8.13 15.20
CA LEU A 142 10.60 8.93 15.35
C LEU A 142 9.72 8.89 14.08
N ARG A 143 10.33 8.90 12.89
CA ARG A 143 9.60 8.74 11.63
C ARG A 143 8.94 7.36 11.54
N ASP A 144 9.70 6.30 11.75
CA ASP A 144 9.22 4.92 11.59
C ASP A 144 8.07 4.66 12.59
N ARG A 145 8.23 5.12 13.85
CA ARG A 145 7.20 5.03 14.90
C ARG A 145 5.92 5.75 14.49
N PHE A 146 6.03 7.02 14.08
CA PHE A 146 4.89 7.80 13.61
C PHE A 146 4.17 7.11 12.44
N VAL A 147 4.91 6.62 11.44
CA VAL A 147 4.32 5.96 10.26
C VAL A 147 3.57 4.68 10.64
N ILE A 148 4.14 3.84 11.51
CA ILE A 148 3.50 2.60 11.96
C ILE A 148 2.24 2.90 12.75
N ARG A 149 2.33 3.79 13.75
CA ARG A 149 1.22 4.20 14.61
C ARG A 149 0.09 4.89 13.82
N LEU A 150 0.44 5.73 12.84
CA LEU A 150 -0.51 6.32 11.90
C LEU A 150 -1.29 5.23 11.16
N LEU A 151 -0.61 4.27 10.52
CA LEU A 151 -1.26 3.20 9.76
C LEU A 151 -2.10 2.28 10.65
N GLN A 152 -1.58 1.91 11.83
CA GLN A 152 -2.24 1.05 12.82
C GLN A 152 -3.56 1.65 13.31
N PHE A 153 -3.61 2.97 13.52
CA PHE A 153 -4.71 3.61 14.24
C PHE A 153 -5.65 4.46 13.38
N THR A 154 -5.31 4.68 12.12
CA THR A 154 -6.17 5.39 11.16
C THR A 154 -6.66 4.49 10.03
N GLY A 155 -6.02 3.32 9.84
CA GLY A 155 -6.30 2.42 8.74
C GLY A 155 -6.07 3.04 7.36
N MET A 156 -5.31 4.13 7.24
CA MET A 156 -5.04 4.76 5.95
C MET A 156 -4.33 3.81 4.97
N ARG A 157 -4.59 3.99 3.67
CA ARG A 157 -3.86 3.26 2.62
C ARG A 157 -2.50 3.90 2.42
N ALA A 158 -1.49 3.09 2.09
CA ALA A 158 -0.17 3.58 1.74
C ALA A 158 -0.19 4.66 0.65
N SER A 159 -1.10 4.57 -0.33
CA SER A 159 -1.27 5.59 -1.38
C SER A 159 -1.77 6.93 -0.84
N GLU A 160 -2.59 6.93 0.21
CA GLU A 160 -3.13 8.14 0.79
C GLU A 160 -2.08 8.82 1.66
N VAL A 161 -1.31 8.02 2.43
CA VAL A 161 -0.20 8.53 3.25
C VAL A 161 0.87 9.24 2.41
N VAL A 162 1.31 8.63 1.30
CA VAL A 162 2.36 9.24 0.45
C VAL A 162 1.89 10.48 -0.34
N LEU A 163 0.58 10.71 -0.40
CA LEU A 163 -0.01 11.87 -1.06
C LEU A 163 -0.41 12.97 -0.06
N ALA A 164 -0.46 12.66 1.23
CA ALA A 164 -0.79 13.62 2.27
C ALA A 164 0.37 14.58 2.54
N ASN A 165 0.02 15.79 2.96
CA ASN A 165 0.91 16.82 3.43
C ASN A 165 0.72 17.06 4.93
N MET A 166 1.70 17.70 5.55
CA MET A 166 1.66 18.11 6.95
C MET A 166 0.46 19.00 7.28
N GLY A 167 0.12 19.92 6.38
CA GLY A 167 -1.03 20.82 6.53
C GLY A 167 -2.38 20.15 6.26
N ASP A 168 -2.42 18.86 5.90
CA ASP A 168 -3.68 18.11 5.80
C ASP A 168 -4.18 17.61 7.17
N VAL A 169 -3.35 17.71 8.22
CA VAL A 169 -3.74 17.41 9.60
C VAL A 169 -4.33 18.66 10.23
N GLU A 170 -5.62 18.64 10.52
CA GLU A 170 -6.38 19.80 10.98
C GLU A 170 -7.42 19.43 12.04
N LEU A 171 -7.70 20.39 12.92
CA LEU A 171 -8.82 20.30 13.85
C LEU A 171 -10.14 20.43 13.09
N TYR A 172 -11.05 19.51 13.37
CA TYR A 172 -12.40 19.50 12.84
C TYR A 172 -13.39 19.56 14.01
N ALA A 173 -14.09 20.69 14.11
CA ALA A 173 -15.12 20.89 15.11
C ALA A 173 -16.37 20.09 14.76
N ASP A 174 -16.87 19.32 15.73
CA ASP A 174 -18.19 18.73 15.65
C ASP A 174 -19.26 19.82 15.84
N PRO A 175 -20.09 20.12 14.83
CA PRO A 175 -21.11 21.16 14.94
C PRO A 175 -22.17 20.88 16.02
N LYS A 176 -22.34 19.63 16.44
CA LYS A 176 -23.35 19.24 17.44
C LYS A 176 -22.86 19.44 18.87
N THR A 177 -21.58 19.15 19.12
CA THR A 177 -21.01 19.14 20.47
C THR A 177 -20.06 20.31 20.72
N GLY A 178 -19.64 21.02 19.66
CA GLY A 178 -18.63 22.06 19.72
C GLY A 178 -17.20 21.54 19.96
N ARG A 179 -17.02 20.22 20.16
CA ARG A 179 -15.71 19.63 20.43
C ARG A 179 -14.90 19.50 19.15
N ALA A 180 -13.63 19.90 19.21
CA ALA A 180 -12.70 19.74 18.10
C ALA A 180 -11.98 18.40 18.17
N HIS A 181 -11.86 17.75 17.02
CA HIS A 181 -11.15 16.49 16.86
C HIS A 181 -10.07 16.62 15.80
N TRP A 182 -8.90 16.04 16.04
CA TRP A 182 -7.87 15.97 15.01
C TRP A 182 -8.31 15.06 13.88
N SER A 183 -8.16 15.57 12.65
CA SER A 183 -8.50 14.86 11.43
C SER A 183 -7.40 15.02 10.39
N LEU A 184 -7.28 14.05 9.51
CA LEU A 184 -6.43 14.12 8.32
C LEU A 184 -7.31 14.16 7.08
N LEU A 185 -7.17 15.22 6.31
CA LEU A 185 -7.88 15.42 5.04
C LEU A 185 -7.24 14.58 3.93
N VAL A 186 -7.97 13.59 3.43
CA VAL A 186 -7.54 12.76 2.31
C VAL A 186 -8.09 13.34 1.02
N LYS A 187 -7.24 14.09 0.30
CA LYS A 187 -7.56 14.75 -0.97
C LYS A 187 -7.67 13.78 -2.16
N HIS A 188 -6.99 12.64 -2.11
CA HIS A 188 -6.91 11.67 -3.22
C HIS A 188 -7.37 10.27 -2.79
N GLY A 189 -8.66 10.10 -2.53
CA GLY A 189 -9.27 8.80 -2.22
C GLY A 189 -9.52 7.92 -3.45
N LYS A 190 -9.85 6.64 -3.21
CA LYS A 190 -10.26 5.70 -4.28
C LYS A 190 -11.49 6.27 -5.01
N GLY A 191 -11.38 6.44 -6.33
CA GLY A 191 -12.42 7.03 -7.17
C GLY A 191 -12.47 8.56 -7.14
N GLY A 192 -11.40 9.24 -6.68
CA GLY A 192 -11.33 10.70 -6.65
C GLY A 192 -12.09 11.36 -5.50
N LYS A 193 -12.66 10.58 -4.58
CA LYS A 193 -13.43 11.10 -3.45
C LYS A 193 -12.52 11.69 -2.38
N VAL A 194 -12.82 12.92 -1.97
CA VAL A 194 -12.25 13.56 -0.79
C VAL A 194 -12.90 12.98 0.46
N GLY A 195 -12.12 12.80 1.53
CA GLY A 195 -12.65 12.32 2.81
C GLY A 195 -11.76 12.74 3.98
N ARG A 196 -12.19 12.43 5.20
CA ARG A 196 -11.43 12.69 6.43
C ARG A 196 -11.18 11.39 7.17
N VAL A 197 -10.09 11.34 7.90
CA VAL A 197 -9.77 10.25 8.84
C VAL A 197 -9.53 10.86 10.21
N ALA A 198 -10.12 10.27 11.25
CA ALA A 198 -9.84 10.71 12.62
C ALA A 198 -8.39 10.37 12.99
N VAL A 199 -7.71 11.30 13.65
CA VAL A 199 -6.34 11.12 14.15
C VAL A 199 -6.39 11.09 15.68
N PRO A 200 -6.24 9.93 16.32
CA PRO A 200 -6.26 9.83 17.78
C PRO A 200 -5.12 10.61 18.44
N ALA A 201 -5.31 11.04 19.69
CA ALA A 201 -4.31 11.80 20.46
C ALA A 201 -2.92 11.15 20.46
N ARG A 202 -2.83 9.82 20.68
CA ARG A 202 -1.56 9.09 20.62
C ARG A 202 -0.81 9.25 19.29
N VAL A 203 -1.53 9.30 18.17
CA VAL A 203 -0.93 9.52 16.83
C VAL A 203 -0.49 10.97 16.67
N MET A 204 -1.21 11.91 17.28
CA MET A 204 -0.79 13.31 17.34
C MET A 204 0.47 13.48 18.19
N ASP A 205 0.63 12.74 19.27
CA ASP A 205 1.84 12.80 20.11
C ASP A 205 3.06 12.28 19.33
N ASP A 206 2.91 11.18 18.60
CA ASP A 206 3.94 10.68 17.68
C ASP A 206 4.25 11.71 16.57
N LEU A 207 3.22 12.35 15.99
CA LEU A 207 3.38 13.39 14.96
C LEU A 207 4.13 14.60 15.50
N ARG A 208 3.82 15.08 16.70
CA ARG A 208 4.49 16.23 17.35
C ARG A 208 5.96 15.95 17.58
N ALA A 209 6.29 14.77 18.13
CA ALA A 209 7.67 14.37 18.37
C ALA A 209 8.45 14.24 17.05
N TYR A 210 7.83 13.65 16.04
CA TYR A 210 8.37 13.55 14.69
C TYR A 210 8.62 14.92 14.05
N ARG A 211 7.64 15.83 14.06
CA ARG A 211 7.76 17.19 13.51
C ARG A 211 8.87 17.96 14.20
N TYR A 212 8.90 17.95 15.52
CA TYR A 212 9.92 18.63 16.31
C TYR A 212 11.33 18.13 15.97
N ALA A 213 11.52 16.81 15.86
CA ALA A 213 12.83 16.25 15.52
C ALA A 213 13.31 16.65 14.12
N PHE A 214 12.39 16.80 13.16
CA PHE A 214 12.68 17.27 11.81
C PHE A 214 12.80 18.81 11.69
N GLY A 215 12.68 19.54 12.81
CA GLY A 215 12.84 20.99 12.87
C GLY A 215 11.58 21.78 12.52
N PHE A 216 10.40 21.15 12.57
CA PHE A 216 9.10 21.81 12.39
C PHE A 216 8.45 22.13 13.73
N PRO A 217 7.53 23.11 13.80
CA PRO A 217 6.67 23.29 14.96
C PRO A 217 5.92 21.98 15.29
N PRO A 218 5.78 21.59 16.57
CA PRO A 218 5.10 20.36 16.95
C PRO A 218 3.67 20.29 16.41
N GLU A 219 2.94 21.40 16.45
CA GLU A 219 1.60 21.49 15.90
C GLU A 219 1.61 21.61 14.36
N PRO A 220 0.66 20.94 13.66
CA PRO A 220 0.45 21.15 12.24
C PRO A 220 0.11 22.61 11.93
N VAL A 221 0.65 23.10 10.81
CA VAL A 221 0.37 24.46 10.33
C VAL A 221 -0.53 24.36 9.10
N CYS A 222 -1.63 25.10 9.11
CA CYS A 222 -2.55 25.15 7.99
C CYS A 222 -1.83 25.62 6.72
N GLY A 223 -2.05 24.93 5.60
CA GLY A 223 -1.42 25.27 4.31
C GLY A 223 0.01 24.76 4.13
N ASP A 224 0.59 24.06 5.11
CA ASP A 224 1.91 23.42 4.96
C ASP A 224 1.86 22.34 3.86
N SER A 225 2.53 22.62 2.74
CA SER A 225 2.59 21.76 1.56
C SER A 225 3.63 20.64 1.65
N THR A 226 4.43 20.62 2.72
CA THR A 226 5.45 19.60 2.97
C THR A 226 4.81 18.23 3.06
N ALA A 227 5.39 17.21 2.42
CA ALA A 227 4.91 15.83 2.55
C ALA A 227 4.78 15.39 4.01
N LEU A 228 3.73 14.63 4.31
CA LEU A 228 3.49 14.09 5.66
C LEU A 228 4.62 13.17 6.15
N VAL A 229 5.31 12.50 5.23
CA VAL A 229 6.44 11.61 5.55
C VAL A 229 7.69 12.11 4.85
N LEU A 230 8.75 12.28 5.64
CA LEU A 230 10.05 12.78 5.22
C LEU A 230 11.11 11.68 5.28
N SER A 231 12.11 11.80 4.42
CA SER A 231 13.33 11.01 4.44
C SER A 231 14.30 11.60 5.45
N THR A 232 15.14 10.76 6.04
CA THR A 232 16.29 11.21 6.85
C THR A 232 17.42 11.79 6.01
N ARG A 233 17.31 11.75 4.68
CA ARG A 233 18.25 12.39 3.76
C ARG A 233 17.71 13.74 3.30
N THR A 234 18.59 14.72 3.22
CA THR A 234 18.29 16.06 2.68
C THR A 234 18.50 16.12 1.17
N ARG A 235 17.71 16.91 0.44
CA ARG A 235 18.02 17.23 -0.96
C ARG A 235 18.96 18.43 -1.05
N LYS A 236 19.73 18.52 -2.14
CA LYS A 236 20.47 19.75 -2.48
C LYS A 236 19.47 20.81 -2.96
N LEU A 237 19.60 22.02 -2.44
CA LEU A 237 18.85 23.18 -2.91
C LEU A 237 19.35 23.57 -4.32
N HIS A 238 18.45 23.96 -5.24
CA HIS A 238 18.88 24.45 -6.55
C HIS A 238 19.40 25.89 -6.42
N ARG A 239 20.37 26.26 -7.28
CA ARG A 239 21.18 27.50 -7.18
C ARG A 239 20.37 28.82 -7.25
N THR A 240 19.09 28.76 -7.60
CA THR A 240 18.17 29.91 -7.69
C THR A 240 17.60 30.33 -6.32
N ASP A 241 17.71 29.49 -5.31
CA ASP A 241 17.23 29.80 -3.97
C ASP A 241 18.36 30.50 -3.18
N ARG A 242 18.08 31.69 -2.63
CA ARG A 242 19.08 32.50 -1.89
C ARG A 242 19.70 31.67 -0.76
N ALA A 243 21.00 31.43 -0.86
CA ALA A 243 21.77 30.69 0.14
C ALA A 243 21.76 31.46 1.50
N PRO A 244 21.57 30.77 2.63
CA PRO A 244 21.46 31.41 3.92
C PRO A 244 22.85 31.54 4.58
N GLN A 245 23.05 32.63 5.30
CA GLN A 245 24.34 32.99 5.88
C GLN A 245 24.66 32.25 7.20
N SER A 246 23.72 31.51 7.80
CA SER A 246 23.92 30.82 9.10
C SER A 246 23.90 29.28 9.00
N VAL A 247 24.56 28.59 9.93
CA VAL A 247 24.59 27.11 10.01
C VAL A 247 23.20 26.53 10.33
N VAL A 248 22.41 27.23 11.16
CA VAL A 248 21.00 26.92 11.41
C VAL A 248 20.16 27.15 10.14
N GLY A 249 20.42 28.25 9.43
CA GLY A 249 19.84 28.55 8.11
C GLY A 249 20.11 27.45 7.07
N ARG A 250 21.33 26.91 7.05
CA ARG A 250 21.74 25.79 6.18
C ARG A 250 21.06 24.46 6.54
N ARG A 251 20.69 24.24 7.80
CA ARG A 251 19.86 23.10 8.23
C ARG A 251 18.38 23.31 7.88
N SER A 252 17.86 24.53 8.05
CA SER A 252 16.47 24.87 7.69
C SER A 252 16.21 24.94 6.18
N GLN A 253 17.22 25.19 5.35
CA GLN A 253 17.09 25.24 3.88
C GLN A 253 17.52 23.96 3.16
N ARG A 254 18.02 22.95 3.89
CA ARG A 254 18.05 21.59 3.36
C ARG A 254 16.67 20.98 3.57
N LEU A 255 15.77 21.22 2.61
CA LEU A 255 14.46 20.56 2.60
C LEU A 255 14.70 19.05 2.70
N TRP A 256 14.17 18.44 3.76
CA TRP A 256 14.17 16.99 3.90
C TRP A 256 13.56 16.38 2.65
N ALA A 257 14.17 15.33 2.11
CA ALA A 257 13.62 14.72 0.91
C ALA A 257 12.25 14.11 1.24
N GLU A 258 11.23 14.42 0.45
CA GLU A 258 9.88 13.92 0.69
C GLU A 258 9.72 12.43 0.31
N VAL A 259 8.97 11.68 1.12
CA VAL A 259 8.57 10.30 0.84
C VAL A 259 7.22 10.30 0.12
N ARG A 260 7.27 10.42 -1.21
CA ARG A 260 6.09 10.39 -2.10
C ARG A 260 5.87 9.04 -2.79
N ARG A 261 6.76 8.06 -2.57
CA ARG A 261 6.71 6.74 -3.23
C ARG A 261 6.22 5.68 -2.26
N ARG A 262 5.20 4.92 -2.67
CA ARG A 262 4.66 3.78 -1.89
C ARG A 262 5.73 2.73 -1.56
N ALA A 263 6.67 2.50 -2.47
CA ALA A 263 7.79 1.57 -2.23
C ALA A 263 8.63 2.01 -1.03
N THR A 264 8.98 3.30 -0.95
CA THR A 264 9.74 3.84 0.18
C THR A 264 8.97 3.78 1.49
N LEU A 265 7.66 4.04 1.47
CA LEU A 265 6.81 3.84 2.67
C LEU A 265 6.77 2.36 3.08
N TRP A 266 6.72 1.45 2.11
CA TRP A 266 6.79 0.00 2.35
C TRP A 266 8.14 -0.38 2.96
N ASP A 267 9.27 0.14 2.45
CA ASP A 267 10.60 -0.12 2.98
C ASP A 267 10.73 0.35 4.45
N ILE A 268 10.12 1.50 4.80
CA ILE A 268 10.09 2.02 6.17
C ILE A 268 9.41 1.03 7.12
N VAL A 269 8.18 0.62 6.80
CA VAL A 269 7.39 -0.25 7.68
C VAL A 269 7.96 -1.67 7.73
N CYS A 270 8.19 -2.28 6.57
CA CYS A 270 8.72 -3.64 6.52
C CYS A 270 10.16 -3.72 7.04
N GLY A 271 10.94 -2.63 6.92
CA GLY A 271 12.25 -2.54 7.53
C GLY A 271 12.21 -2.58 9.06
N ALA A 272 11.20 -1.98 9.70
CA ALA A 272 11.00 -2.08 11.13
C ALA A 272 10.59 -3.50 11.55
N PHE A 273 9.64 -4.10 10.83
CA PHE A 273 9.21 -5.49 11.06
C PHE A 273 10.35 -6.48 10.92
N PHE A 274 11.17 -6.36 9.87
CA PHE A 274 12.30 -7.26 9.66
C PHE A 274 13.35 -7.18 10.79
N ARG A 275 13.64 -5.97 11.29
CA ARG A 275 14.56 -5.81 12.42
C ARG A 275 14.02 -6.46 13.70
N CYS A 276 12.74 -6.28 14.00
CA CYS A 276 12.09 -6.93 15.15
C CYS A 276 12.02 -8.45 14.97
N ALA A 277 11.65 -8.94 13.78
CA ALA A 277 11.60 -10.36 13.45
C ALA A 277 12.94 -11.07 13.68
N LYS A 278 14.06 -10.42 13.34
CA LYS A 278 15.39 -10.95 13.63
C LYS A 278 15.61 -11.14 15.14
N SER A 279 15.25 -10.14 15.95
CA SER A 279 15.34 -10.21 17.41
C SER A 279 14.44 -11.29 18.01
N LEU A 280 13.22 -11.46 17.46
CA LEU A 280 12.29 -12.51 17.88
C LEU A 280 12.83 -13.91 17.59
N ARG A 281 13.47 -14.09 16.42
CA ARG A 281 14.11 -15.36 16.06
C ARG A 281 15.28 -15.69 16.98
N GLU A 282 16.09 -14.71 17.34
CA GLU A 282 17.16 -14.86 18.35
C GLU A 282 16.60 -15.25 19.73
N ALA A 283 15.37 -14.83 20.05
CA ALA A 283 14.65 -15.23 21.26
C ALA A 283 13.84 -16.55 21.13
N GLY A 284 13.99 -17.30 20.02
CA GLY A 284 13.31 -18.58 19.81
C GLY A 284 11.84 -18.49 19.36
N ARG A 285 11.33 -17.30 19.06
CA ARG A 285 9.92 -17.06 18.66
C ARG A 285 9.75 -17.05 17.14
N GLU A 286 9.96 -18.22 16.53
CA GLU A 286 9.99 -18.38 15.07
C GLU A 286 8.66 -18.04 14.39
N SER A 287 7.53 -18.33 15.06
CA SER A 287 6.20 -18.14 14.48
C SER A 287 5.85 -16.67 14.25
N GLU A 288 6.16 -15.82 15.22
CA GLU A 288 5.94 -14.38 15.18
C GLU A 288 6.95 -13.69 14.25
N ALA A 289 8.21 -14.15 14.28
CA ALA A 289 9.24 -13.69 13.35
C ALA A 289 8.80 -13.92 11.88
N ALA A 290 8.36 -15.14 11.54
CA ALA A 290 7.88 -15.48 10.21
C ALA A 290 6.61 -14.72 9.81
N LEU A 291 5.76 -14.35 10.78
CA LEU A 291 4.60 -13.49 10.54
C LEU A 291 5.04 -12.07 10.14
N LEU A 292 5.93 -11.45 10.91
CA LEU A 292 6.46 -10.11 10.63
C LEU A 292 7.21 -10.03 9.30
N GLU A 293 7.97 -11.07 8.93
CA GLU A 293 8.70 -11.12 7.65
C GLU A 293 7.77 -11.14 6.43
N ARG A 294 6.57 -11.71 6.56
CA ARG A 294 5.54 -11.73 5.50
C ARG A 294 4.63 -10.51 5.53
N ALA A 295 4.62 -9.77 6.63
CA ALA A 295 3.71 -8.65 6.81
C ALA A 295 4.02 -7.52 5.82
N SER A 296 2.97 -6.80 5.43
CA SER A 296 3.09 -5.63 4.57
C SER A 296 2.40 -4.42 5.18
N THR A 297 2.65 -3.23 4.63
CA THR A 297 1.93 -2.00 5.02
C THR A 297 0.41 -2.13 5.00
N HIS A 298 -0.15 -3.00 4.14
CA HIS A 298 -1.59 -3.21 4.08
C HIS A 298 -2.14 -4.03 5.25
N TRP A 299 -1.31 -4.86 5.89
CA TRP A 299 -1.75 -5.67 7.03
C TRP A 299 -2.09 -4.80 8.24
N LEU A 300 -1.38 -3.68 8.47
CA LEU A 300 -1.71 -2.69 9.52
C LEU A 300 -3.14 -2.15 9.37
N ARG A 301 -3.57 -1.91 8.12
CA ARG A 301 -4.95 -1.50 7.84
C ARG A 301 -5.93 -2.63 8.11
N HIS A 302 -5.56 -3.89 7.84
CA HIS A 302 -6.40 -5.03 8.22
C HIS A 302 -6.50 -5.19 9.73
N THR A 303 -5.41 -4.99 10.47
CA THR A 303 -5.40 -4.95 11.93
C THR A 303 -6.36 -3.89 12.46
N PHE A 304 -6.33 -2.67 11.91
CA PHE A 304 -7.27 -1.62 12.29
C PHE A 304 -8.74 -2.04 12.08
N GLY A 305 -9.07 -2.59 10.90
CA GLY A 305 -10.43 -3.06 10.61
C GLY A 305 -10.88 -4.20 11.52
N ARG A 306 -10.00 -5.18 11.79
CA ARG A 306 -10.27 -6.30 12.71
C ARG A 306 -10.48 -5.78 14.13
N GLN A 307 -9.64 -4.86 14.60
CA GLN A 307 -9.77 -4.25 15.93
C GLN A 307 -11.09 -3.51 16.13
N LEU A 308 -11.56 -2.75 15.13
CA LEU A 308 -12.89 -2.12 15.24
C LEU A 308 -14.00 -3.16 15.32
N THR A 309 -13.87 -4.26 14.57
CA THR A 309 -14.86 -5.35 14.56
C THR A 309 -14.91 -6.06 15.91
N LEU A 310 -13.75 -6.44 16.45
CA LEU A 310 -13.61 -7.08 17.76
C LEU A 310 -14.13 -6.20 18.92
N ARG A 311 -14.14 -4.87 18.75
CA ARG A 311 -14.71 -3.93 19.71
C ARG A 311 -16.22 -3.73 19.57
N GLY A 312 -16.89 -4.50 18.70
CA GLY A 312 -18.33 -4.40 18.47
C GLY A 312 -18.77 -3.11 17.77
N VAL A 313 -17.87 -2.43 17.05
CA VAL A 313 -18.23 -1.19 16.32
C VAL A 313 -19.17 -1.53 15.16
N ASP A 314 -20.25 -0.76 15.00
CA ASP A 314 -21.22 -0.92 13.91
C ASP A 314 -20.52 -0.97 12.53
N VAL A 315 -20.90 -1.96 11.70
CA VAL A 315 -20.26 -2.23 10.40
C VAL A 315 -20.28 -1.02 9.45
N ARG A 316 -21.27 -0.13 9.56
CA ARG A 316 -21.35 1.11 8.77
C ARG A 316 -20.31 2.12 9.23
N VAL A 317 -20.06 2.20 10.54
CA VAL A 317 -18.98 3.02 11.11
C VAL A 317 -17.63 2.46 10.69
N ILE A 318 -17.44 1.13 10.72
CA ILE A 318 -16.23 0.47 10.20
C ILE A 318 -16.04 0.77 8.71
N ALA A 319 -17.09 0.63 7.89
CA ALA A 319 -17.03 0.93 6.46
C ALA A 319 -16.64 2.38 6.17
N LYS A 320 -17.17 3.32 6.98
CA LYS A 320 -16.85 4.74 6.88
C LYS A 320 -15.43 5.05 7.34
N ALA A 321 -14.98 4.52 8.47
CA ALA A 321 -13.61 4.67 8.98
C ALA A 321 -12.58 4.11 7.99
N MET A 322 -12.88 2.93 7.42
CA MET A 322 -12.06 2.31 6.40
C MET A 322 -12.15 3.01 5.04
N ARG A 323 -13.16 3.86 4.81
CA ARG A 323 -13.42 4.50 3.51
C ARG A 323 -13.48 3.46 2.39
N HIS A 324 -14.32 2.45 2.62
CA HIS A 324 -14.67 1.46 1.62
C HIS A 324 -15.74 2.02 0.68
N GLY A 325 -15.57 1.80 -0.62
CA GLY A 325 -16.58 2.17 -1.61
C GLY A 325 -17.78 1.22 -1.65
N ASP A 326 -17.67 0.06 -0.99
CA ASP A 326 -18.69 -0.98 -0.92
C ASP A 326 -18.69 -1.59 0.50
N VAL A 327 -19.86 -1.63 1.14
CA VAL A 327 -20.07 -2.17 2.49
C VAL A 327 -19.74 -3.67 2.56
N ARG A 328 -19.87 -4.42 1.45
CA ARG A 328 -19.46 -5.85 1.38
C ARG A 328 -18.00 -6.05 1.72
N THR A 329 -17.13 -5.07 1.43
CA THR A 329 -15.72 -5.16 1.80
C THR A 329 -15.49 -5.03 3.30
N SER A 330 -16.43 -4.45 4.04
CA SER A 330 -16.43 -4.41 5.51
C SER A 330 -17.00 -5.68 6.14
N MET A 331 -17.97 -6.35 5.49
CA MET A 331 -18.50 -7.65 5.95
C MET A 331 -17.42 -8.75 6.00
N ALA A 332 -16.38 -8.64 5.17
CA ALA A 332 -15.24 -9.56 5.25
C ALA A 332 -14.31 -9.30 6.47
N TYR A 333 -14.65 -8.35 7.36
CA TYR A 333 -14.05 -8.26 8.70
C TYR A 333 -14.96 -8.81 9.80
N THR A 334 -16.24 -9.07 9.48
CA THR A 334 -17.22 -9.70 10.38
C THR A 334 -17.33 -11.22 10.17
N GLU A 335 -16.60 -11.79 9.22
CA GLU A 335 -16.38 -13.24 9.17
C GLU A 335 -15.57 -13.60 10.42
N LEU A 336 -16.25 -14.21 11.40
CA LEU A 336 -15.67 -14.68 12.65
C LEU A 336 -14.58 -15.71 12.33
N ASP A 337 -13.38 -15.49 12.85
CA ASP A 337 -12.33 -16.49 12.85
C ASP A 337 -12.78 -17.67 13.74
N PHE A 338 -12.31 -18.89 13.48
CA PHE A 338 -12.63 -20.07 14.29
C PHE A 338 -12.32 -19.81 15.77
N LEU A 339 -11.22 -19.10 16.06
CA LEU A 339 -10.85 -18.71 17.42
C LEU A 339 -11.76 -17.64 18.03
N ASP A 340 -12.39 -16.79 17.22
CA ASP A 340 -13.37 -15.81 17.70
C ASP A 340 -14.69 -16.51 18.07
N VAL A 341 -15.06 -17.61 17.37
CA VAL A 341 -16.20 -18.48 17.71
C VAL A 341 -15.93 -19.28 18.99
N VAL A 342 -14.72 -19.85 19.14
CA VAL A 342 -14.34 -20.62 20.34
C VAL A 342 -14.44 -19.76 21.60
N ARG A 343 -13.95 -18.51 21.58
CA ARG A 343 -14.00 -17.61 22.75
C ARG A 343 -15.43 -17.24 23.17
N GLU A 344 -16.33 -17.08 22.20
CA GLU A 344 -17.75 -16.82 22.50
C GLU A 344 -18.44 -18.06 23.07
N LEU A 345 -18.15 -19.25 22.52
CA LEU A 345 -18.71 -20.51 23.02
C LEU A 345 -18.17 -20.92 24.39
N GLU A 346 -16.92 -20.58 24.72
CA GLU A 346 -16.33 -20.76 26.06
C GLU A 346 -16.82 -19.72 27.09
N SER A 347 -17.54 -18.68 26.63
CA SER A 347 -18.14 -17.66 27.49
C SER A 347 -19.64 -17.88 27.78
N LEU A 348 -20.22 -18.95 27.22
CA LEU A 348 -21.55 -19.49 27.54
C LEU A 348 -21.44 -20.58 28.61
#